data_AF-A0A1D6HVY1-F1
#
_entry.id   AF-A0A1D6HVY1-F1
#
_cell.length_a   1.000
_cell.length_b   1.000
_cell.length_c   1.000
_cell.angle_alpha   90.00
_cell.angle_beta   90.00
_cell.angle_gamma   90.00
#
_symmetry.space_group_name_H-M   'P 1'
#
loop_
_entity.id
_entity.type
_entity.pdbx_description
1 polymer ?
#
loop_
_entity_poly.entity_id
_entity_poly.type
_entity_poly.pdbx_seq_one_letter_code
_entity_poly.pdbx_strand_id
1 'polypeptide(L)'
;MTVTPRITVSDGRLTVRGRTVLTGVPDNVSAAHAAGAGLVDGAFVGAHAGEAKSHHVFTFGTLRDCRFLCLFRFKLWWMTQRMGVSGRDVPLETQFMLVEVPASDGDGDDAPAYVVMLPLLEGQFRAALQGNDRDELQICIESGDKAVQTDQAAHMVYLHAGDNPFDTVTAAVKAVEKHLQTFHHRDKKKLPSFLDWFGWCTWDAFYTDVTADGVKHGLQSLSKGGAPPRFLIIDDGWQQIASENKPDPNVAVQEGAQFASRLTGIKENTKFQTKPDGDGDGEQAPGGLKRLVAETKDAHGVKQVYVWHAMAGYWGGVTPTAGTAMERYEPALAYPVQSPGVTGNQPDIVMDSLSVLGLGLVHPRRVRDFYGELHAYLASCGVDGVKVDVQNIIETLGAGHGGRVAITRAYHRALEASVARSFPDNGCISCMCHNSDMLYSARQTAVVRASDDFYPAHTGLPLLRPGARRREFAQDLEPEQVRWRGGCVQLPGSRVVPRDQADARARRVAGHADRHRACRRRRRHSARRW
;
A
#
# COMPACT_ATOMS: atom_id res chain seq x y z
N MET A 1 -15.14 -14.75 -42.27
CA MET A 1 -13.79 -14.82 -41.71
C MET A 1 -13.91 -15.21 -40.25
N THR A 2 -13.50 -16.42 -39.89
CA THR A 2 -13.36 -16.84 -38.50
C THR A 2 -12.13 -16.15 -37.92
N VAL A 3 -12.31 -15.31 -36.91
CA VAL A 3 -11.21 -14.67 -36.20
C VAL A 3 -10.56 -15.73 -35.32
N THR A 4 -9.34 -16.16 -35.64
CA THR A 4 -8.57 -17.09 -34.80
C THR A 4 -8.03 -16.33 -33.58
N PRO A 5 -8.38 -16.72 -32.35
CA PRO A 5 -7.83 -16.09 -31.15
C PRO A 5 -6.32 -16.36 -31.05
N ARG A 6 -5.53 -15.36 -30.66
CA ARG A 6 -4.09 -15.56 -30.45
C ARG A 6 -3.78 -16.26 -29.14
N ILE A 7 -4.69 -16.24 -28.18
CA ILE A 7 -4.54 -16.88 -26.88
C ILE A 7 -5.68 -17.88 -26.75
N THR A 8 -5.41 -19.14 -26.43
CA THR A 8 -6.45 -20.16 -26.23
C THR A 8 -6.17 -21.00 -24.99
N VAL A 9 -7.24 -21.39 -24.29
CA VAL A 9 -7.21 -22.41 -23.24
C VAL A 9 -8.06 -23.59 -23.71
N SER A 10 -7.42 -24.70 -24.04
CA SER A 10 -8.08 -25.94 -24.45
C SER A 10 -7.16 -27.14 -24.21
N ASP A 11 -7.75 -28.33 -24.08
CA ASP A 11 -7.01 -29.60 -23.98
C ASP A 11 -5.90 -29.61 -22.90
N GLY A 12 -6.17 -28.95 -21.77
CA GLY A 12 -5.23 -28.81 -20.66
C GLY A 12 -4.02 -27.92 -20.96
N ARG A 13 -4.11 -27.01 -21.94
CA ARG A 13 -3.01 -26.13 -22.36
C ARG A 13 -3.47 -24.67 -22.47
N LEU A 14 -2.57 -23.76 -22.10
CA LEU A 14 -2.65 -22.36 -22.52
C LEU A 14 -1.69 -22.19 -23.69
N THR A 15 -2.20 -21.79 -24.86
CA THR A 15 -1.37 -21.53 -26.03
C THR A 15 -1.45 -20.06 -26.45
N VAL A 16 -0.33 -19.55 -26.95
CA VAL A 16 -0.19 -18.22 -27.55
C VAL A 16 0.35 -18.42 -28.96
N ARG A 17 -0.44 -18.02 -29.97
CA ARG A 17 -0.18 -18.28 -31.40
C ARG A 17 0.12 -19.75 -31.70
N GLY A 18 -0.65 -20.66 -31.09
CA GLY A 18 -0.46 -22.11 -31.21
C GLY A 18 0.72 -22.67 -30.40
N ARG A 19 1.61 -21.82 -29.87
CA ARG A 19 2.76 -22.22 -29.06
C ARG A 19 2.35 -22.35 -27.60
N THR A 20 2.74 -23.42 -26.94
CA THR A 20 2.29 -23.69 -25.57
C THR A 20 3.08 -22.91 -24.55
N VAL A 21 2.37 -22.23 -23.64
CA VAL A 21 2.94 -21.49 -22.52
C VAL A 21 2.71 -22.23 -21.20
N LEU A 22 1.50 -22.76 -20.97
CA LEU A 22 1.20 -23.59 -19.80
C LEU A 22 0.66 -24.96 -20.22
N THR A 23 1.05 -25.99 -19.49
CA THR A 23 0.52 -27.36 -19.60
C THR A 23 -0.21 -27.78 -18.32
N GLY A 24 -1.11 -28.75 -18.38
CA GLY A 24 -1.86 -29.19 -17.20
C GLY A 24 -2.79 -28.09 -16.65
N VAL A 25 -3.33 -27.25 -17.53
CA VAL A 25 -4.37 -26.26 -17.17
C VAL A 25 -5.63 -27.02 -16.75
N PRO A 26 -6.12 -26.88 -15.51
CA PRO A 26 -7.29 -27.62 -15.04
C PRO A 26 -8.60 -27.21 -15.73
N ASP A 27 -9.58 -28.12 -15.79
CA ASP A 27 -10.89 -27.89 -16.42
C ASP A 27 -11.72 -26.79 -15.72
N ASN A 28 -11.41 -26.46 -14.47
CA ASN A 28 -12.09 -25.39 -13.75
C ASN A 28 -11.56 -23.99 -14.08
N VAL A 29 -10.52 -23.88 -14.91
CA VAL A 29 -10.00 -22.61 -15.45
C VAL A 29 -10.62 -22.35 -16.82
N SER A 30 -11.09 -21.12 -17.05
CA SER A 30 -11.67 -20.70 -18.32
C SER A 30 -11.00 -19.44 -18.85
N ALA A 31 -11.07 -19.22 -20.17
CA ALA A 31 -10.61 -18.01 -20.82
C ALA A 31 -11.72 -17.42 -21.69
N ALA A 32 -12.04 -16.14 -21.46
CA ALA A 32 -12.97 -15.36 -22.26
C ALA A 32 -12.21 -14.33 -23.11
N HIS A 33 -12.36 -14.40 -24.42
CA HIS A 33 -11.71 -13.48 -25.35
C HIS A 33 -12.21 -12.03 -25.19
N ALA A 34 -11.29 -11.07 -25.16
CA ALA A 34 -11.64 -9.65 -25.13
C ALA A 34 -12.22 -9.21 -26.50
N ALA A 35 -13.53 -9.00 -26.59
CA ALA A 35 -14.18 -8.66 -27.86
C ALA A 35 -13.69 -7.30 -28.44
N GLY A 36 -13.17 -7.31 -29.67
CA GLY A 36 -12.78 -6.13 -30.44
C GLY A 36 -12.18 -6.47 -31.82
N ALA A 37 -12.68 -5.82 -32.87
CA ALA A 37 -12.31 -5.85 -34.29
C ALA A 37 -11.06 -6.66 -34.72
N GLY A 38 -11.28 -7.90 -35.18
CA GLY A 38 -10.44 -8.54 -36.21
C GLY A 38 -9.39 -9.55 -35.74
N LEU A 39 -8.82 -9.40 -34.55
CA LEU A 39 -7.94 -10.37 -33.86
C LEU A 39 -8.10 -10.18 -32.36
N VAL A 40 -8.29 -11.27 -31.59
CA VAL A 40 -8.38 -11.18 -30.13
C VAL A 40 -6.98 -11.36 -29.54
N ASP A 41 -6.26 -10.25 -29.42
CA ASP A 41 -4.89 -10.22 -28.86
C ASP A 41 -4.86 -10.45 -27.34
N GLY A 42 -6.00 -10.45 -26.66
CA GLY A 42 -6.07 -10.69 -25.23
C GLY A 42 -7.25 -11.51 -24.74
N ALA A 43 -7.09 -12.12 -23.57
CA ALA A 43 -8.07 -12.99 -22.95
C ALA A 43 -8.14 -12.73 -21.45
N PHE A 44 -9.34 -12.80 -20.88
CA PHE A 44 -9.54 -12.80 -19.44
C PHE A 44 -9.63 -14.23 -18.94
N VAL A 45 -8.84 -14.57 -17.93
CA VAL A 45 -8.80 -15.88 -17.31
C VAL A 45 -9.58 -15.85 -16.00
N GLY A 46 -10.46 -16.83 -15.84
CA GLY A 46 -11.27 -17.05 -14.65
C GLY A 46 -11.14 -18.48 -14.12
N ALA A 47 -11.69 -18.72 -12.93
CA ALA A 47 -11.78 -20.04 -12.33
C ALA A 47 -12.97 -20.13 -11.36
N HIS A 48 -13.39 -21.36 -11.07
CA HIS A 48 -14.42 -21.66 -10.07
C HIS A 48 -13.92 -22.70 -9.05
N ALA A 49 -14.46 -22.61 -7.84
CA ALA A 49 -14.22 -23.48 -6.70
C ALA A 49 -15.54 -24.14 -6.25
N GLY A 50 -15.44 -25.27 -5.55
CA GLY A 50 -16.63 -25.95 -5.00
C GLY A 50 -17.23 -25.30 -3.76
N GLU A 51 -16.54 -24.33 -3.14
CA GLU A 51 -16.97 -23.67 -1.91
C GLU A 51 -16.66 -22.17 -1.95
N ALA A 52 -17.52 -21.36 -1.34
CA ALA A 52 -17.27 -19.93 -1.20
C ALA A 52 -16.24 -19.66 -0.09
N LYS A 53 -15.19 -18.89 -0.39
CA LYS A 53 -14.13 -18.48 0.55
C LYS A 53 -13.72 -17.04 0.30
N SER A 54 -13.13 -16.42 1.33
CA SER A 54 -12.52 -15.08 1.22
C SER A 54 -11.12 -15.11 0.60
N HIS A 55 -10.56 -16.31 0.41
CA HIS A 55 -9.24 -16.55 -0.15
C HIS A 55 -9.23 -17.89 -0.90
N HIS A 56 -8.76 -17.87 -2.15
CA HIS A 56 -8.59 -19.05 -3.00
C HIS A 56 -7.22 -19.08 -3.63
N VAL A 57 -6.72 -20.29 -3.89
CA VAL A 57 -5.52 -20.54 -4.69
C VAL A 57 -5.90 -21.55 -5.77
N PHE A 58 -5.93 -21.09 -7.02
CA PHE A 58 -6.22 -21.92 -8.19
C PHE A 58 -4.92 -22.29 -8.88
N THR A 59 -4.75 -23.56 -9.27
CA THR A 59 -3.69 -23.93 -10.20
C THR A 59 -4.06 -23.41 -11.58
N PHE A 60 -3.21 -22.57 -12.17
CA PHE A 60 -3.39 -22.07 -13.53
C PHE A 60 -2.81 -23.03 -14.57
N GLY A 61 -1.66 -23.62 -14.25
CA GLY A 61 -0.99 -24.62 -15.08
C GLY A 61 0.50 -24.67 -14.77
N THR A 62 1.20 -25.62 -15.37
CA THR A 62 2.64 -25.79 -15.25
C THR A 62 3.37 -24.93 -16.26
N LEU A 63 4.31 -24.10 -15.79
CA LEU A 63 5.19 -23.27 -16.61
C LEU A 63 6.61 -23.86 -16.59
N ARG A 64 7.16 -24.22 -17.75
CA ARG A 64 8.53 -24.73 -17.90
C ARG A 64 9.17 -24.16 -19.15
N ASP A 65 10.49 -23.99 -19.09
CA ASP A 65 11.34 -23.58 -20.20
C ASP A 65 10.88 -22.29 -20.90
N CYS A 66 10.22 -21.40 -20.16
CA CYS A 66 9.69 -20.13 -20.64
C CYS A 66 10.35 -18.99 -19.87
N ARG A 67 11.23 -18.24 -20.54
CA ARG A 67 11.88 -17.07 -19.93
C ARG A 67 10.82 -16.04 -19.55
N PHE A 68 10.89 -15.50 -18.34
CA PHE A 68 9.99 -14.45 -17.90
C PHE A 68 10.70 -13.38 -17.09
N LEU A 69 10.08 -12.20 -17.06
CA LEU A 69 10.29 -11.16 -16.05
C LEU A 69 8.97 -10.93 -15.33
N CYS A 70 8.99 -10.86 -14.00
CA CYS A 70 7.82 -10.53 -13.20
C CYS A 70 8.10 -9.40 -12.20
N LEU A 71 7.04 -8.69 -11.81
CA LEU A 71 7.08 -7.73 -10.70
C LEU A 71 6.24 -8.28 -9.55
N PHE A 72 6.84 -8.39 -8.38
CA PHE A 72 6.22 -8.97 -7.20
C PHE A 72 6.45 -8.09 -5.98
N ARG A 73 5.54 -8.13 -5.02
CA ARG A 73 5.69 -7.41 -3.76
C ARG A 73 6.55 -8.21 -2.78
N PHE A 74 7.78 -7.75 -2.58
CA PHE A 74 8.67 -8.38 -1.59
C PHE A 74 8.40 -7.90 -0.16
N LYS A 75 7.72 -6.75 0.01
CA LYS A 75 7.23 -6.19 1.28
C LYS A 75 5.81 -5.63 1.09
N LEU A 76 5.17 -5.22 2.18
CA LEU A 76 3.87 -4.55 2.13
C LEU A 76 3.90 -3.28 1.25
N TRP A 77 5.00 -2.54 1.19
CA TRP A 77 5.03 -1.22 0.53
C TRP A 77 5.50 -1.28 -0.92
N TRP A 78 6.38 -2.24 -1.23
CA TRP A 78 7.29 -2.17 -2.37
C TRP A 78 7.21 -3.41 -3.25
N MET A 79 7.39 -3.16 -4.55
CA MET A 79 7.63 -4.18 -5.56
C MET A 79 9.10 -4.20 -5.94
N THR A 80 9.56 -5.37 -6.35
CA THR A 80 10.82 -5.56 -7.09
C THR A 80 10.58 -6.53 -8.23
N GLN A 81 11.62 -6.79 -9.03
CA GLN A 81 11.57 -7.66 -10.19
C GLN A 81 12.23 -9.01 -9.93
N ARG A 82 11.80 -10.05 -10.65
CA ARG A 82 12.53 -11.31 -10.78
C ARG A 82 12.46 -11.83 -12.21
N MET A 83 13.53 -12.46 -12.67
CA MET A 83 13.53 -13.28 -13.88
C MET A 83 13.63 -14.76 -13.53
N GLY A 84 13.05 -15.60 -14.38
CA GLY A 84 13.08 -17.05 -14.22
C GLY A 84 12.72 -17.76 -15.51
N VAL A 85 12.64 -19.09 -15.45
CA VAL A 85 12.31 -19.94 -16.60
C VAL A 85 11.19 -20.95 -16.31
N SER A 86 10.76 -21.07 -15.05
CA SER A 86 9.82 -22.09 -14.60
C SER A 86 8.87 -21.57 -13.53
N GLY A 87 7.73 -22.24 -13.33
CA GLY A 87 6.71 -21.82 -12.37
C GLY A 87 7.24 -21.67 -10.95
N ARG A 88 8.19 -22.51 -10.51
CA ARG A 88 8.81 -22.43 -9.18
C ARG A 88 9.60 -21.14 -8.92
N ASP A 89 10.03 -20.47 -10.00
CA ASP A 89 10.80 -19.23 -9.91
C ASP A 89 9.91 -18.02 -9.59
N VAL A 90 8.59 -18.14 -9.84
CA VAL A 90 7.60 -17.07 -9.66
C VAL A 90 7.37 -16.83 -8.15
N PRO A 91 7.71 -15.64 -7.62
CA PRO A 91 7.48 -15.32 -6.22
C PRO A 91 6.00 -15.23 -5.88
N LEU A 92 5.69 -15.38 -4.58
CA LEU A 92 4.39 -15.01 -4.03
C LEU A 92 4.13 -13.52 -4.33
N GLU A 93 2.86 -13.10 -4.39
CA GLU A 93 2.47 -11.70 -4.62
C GLU A 93 3.00 -11.09 -5.94
N THR A 94 3.07 -11.90 -6.99
CA THR A 94 3.39 -11.40 -8.34
C THR A 94 2.20 -10.67 -8.93
N GLN A 95 2.38 -9.40 -9.31
CA GLN A 95 1.32 -8.50 -9.80
C GLN A 95 1.43 -8.19 -11.30
N PHE A 96 2.52 -8.63 -11.92
CA PHE A 96 2.79 -8.46 -13.34
C PHE A 96 3.74 -9.56 -13.76
N MET A 97 3.51 -10.15 -14.94
CA MET A 97 4.44 -11.09 -15.56
C MET A 97 4.49 -10.86 -17.07
N LEU A 98 5.70 -10.89 -17.63
CA LEU A 98 5.97 -10.87 -19.05
C LEU A 98 6.72 -12.15 -19.38
N VAL A 99 6.15 -12.98 -20.25
CA VAL A 99 6.73 -14.25 -20.68
C VAL A 99 7.13 -14.15 -22.14
N GLU A 100 8.36 -14.55 -22.44
CA GLU A 100 8.88 -14.74 -23.78
C GLU A 100 8.49 -16.15 -24.25
N VAL A 101 7.69 -16.21 -25.31
CA VAL A 101 7.23 -17.43 -25.96
C VAL A 101 8.18 -17.72 -27.13
N PRO A 102 9.02 -18.77 -27.05
CA PRO A 102 10.04 -19.05 -28.06
C PRO A 102 9.46 -19.17 -29.47
N ALA A 103 10.30 -18.97 -30.48
CA ALA A 103 9.97 -19.36 -31.85
C ALA A 103 9.76 -20.89 -31.90
N SER A 104 8.84 -21.34 -32.74
CA SER A 104 8.66 -22.76 -33.04
C SER A 104 9.53 -23.15 -34.22
N ASP A 105 10.34 -24.20 -34.08
CA ASP A 105 11.08 -24.78 -35.20
C ASP A 105 10.08 -25.27 -36.27
N GLY A 106 9.92 -24.53 -37.38
CA GLY A 106 9.20 -25.01 -38.57
C GLY A 106 7.97 -24.21 -39.05
N ASP A 107 7.49 -23.21 -38.30
CA ASP A 107 6.57 -22.20 -38.83
C ASP A 107 7.42 -20.98 -39.16
N GLY A 108 7.42 -20.48 -40.40
CA GLY A 108 8.34 -19.47 -40.94
C GLY A 108 8.31 -18.06 -40.31
N ASP A 109 7.96 -17.96 -39.03
CA ASP A 109 8.04 -16.79 -38.15
C ASP A 109 9.08 -17.06 -37.05
N ASP A 110 10.35 -16.77 -37.36
CA ASP A 110 11.52 -16.96 -36.49
C ASP A 110 11.54 -16.02 -35.26
N ALA A 111 10.56 -15.14 -35.11
CA ALA A 111 10.51 -14.18 -34.01
C ALA A 111 9.86 -14.77 -32.74
N PRO A 112 10.40 -14.45 -31.54
CA PRO A 112 9.73 -14.74 -30.29
C PRO A 112 8.44 -13.90 -30.18
N ALA A 113 7.41 -14.49 -29.57
CA ALA A 113 6.21 -13.76 -29.17
C ALA A 113 6.29 -13.44 -27.68
N TYR A 114 5.52 -12.46 -27.23
CA TYR A 114 5.46 -12.06 -25.83
C TYR A 114 4.03 -12.16 -25.31
N VAL A 115 3.87 -12.65 -24.09
CA VAL A 115 2.59 -12.61 -23.37
C VAL A 115 2.73 -11.89 -22.04
N VAL A 116 1.91 -10.87 -21.84
CA VAL A 116 1.76 -10.18 -20.57
C VAL A 116 0.62 -10.84 -19.80
N MET A 117 0.84 -11.09 -18.50
CA MET A 117 -0.17 -11.53 -17.55
C MET A 117 -0.35 -10.47 -16.47
N LEU A 118 -1.56 -9.91 -16.37
CA LEU A 118 -1.95 -8.90 -15.39
C LEU A 118 -3.03 -9.47 -14.47
N PRO A 119 -2.70 -9.89 -13.24
CA PRO A 119 -3.69 -10.09 -12.19
C PRO A 119 -4.51 -8.82 -11.97
N LEU A 120 -5.82 -8.98 -11.81
CA LEU A 120 -6.81 -7.91 -11.79
C LEU A 120 -7.55 -7.81 -10.45
N LEU A 121 -8.38 -6.78 -10.36
CA LEU A 121 -9.42 -6.67 -9.34
C LEU A 121 -10.75 -7.12 -9.95
N GLU A 122 -11.45 -8.04 -9.28
CA GLU A 122 -12.79 -8.48 -9.68
C GLU A 122 -13.75 -8.31 -8.49
N GLY A 123 -14.67 -7.35 -8.63
CA GLY A 123 -15.55 -6.96 -7.52
C GLY A 123 -14.76 -6.50 -6.29
N GLN A 124 -14.84 -7.29 -5.22
CA GLN A 124 -14.16 -7.04 -3.94
C GLN A 124 -12.86 -7.86 -3.78
N PHE A 125 -12.50 -8.66 -4.78
CA PHE A 125 -11.34 -9.56 -4.75
C PHE A 125 -10.19 -9.00 -5.57
N ARG A 126 -8.97 -9.23 -5.10
CA ARG A 126 -7.74 -8.91 -5.80
C ARG A 126 -7.01 -10.20 -6.14
N ALA A 127 -6.49 -10.30 -7.37
CA ALA A 127 -5.69 -11.43 -7.81
C ALA A 127 -4.17 -11.16 -7.71
N ALA A 128 -3.40 -12.21 -7.47
CA ALA A 128 -1.94 -12.28 -7.67
C ALA A 128 -1.55 -13.61 -8.31
N LEU A 129 -0.39 -13.64 -8.94
CA LEU A 129 0.28 -14.87 -9.35
C LEU A 129 1.27 -15.33 -8.27
N GLN A 130 1.51 -16.64 -8.24
CA GLN A 130 2.58 -17.25 -7.48
C GLN A 130 3.03 -18.58 -8.07
N GLY A 131 4.25 -18.99 -7.75
CA GLY A 131 4.80 -20.31 -8.06
C GLY A 131 4.71 -21.30 -6.91
N ASN A 132 4.97 -22.58 -7.20
CA ASN A 132 5.21 -23.60 -6.19
C ASN A 132 6.30 -24.60 -6.61
N ASP A 133 6.65 -25.54 -5.73
CA ASP A 133 7.75 -26.49 -5.94
C ASP A 133 7.51 -27.50 -7.08
N ARG A 134 6.30 -27.55 -7.66
CA ARG A 134 5.89 -28.43 -8.76
C ARG A 134 5.91 -27.74 -10.13
N ASP A 135 6.48 -26.53 -10.21
CA ASP A 135 6.45 -25.66 -11.41
C ASP A 135 5.05 -25.18 -11.81
N GLU A 136 4.09 -25.27 -10.90
CA GLU A 136 2.74 -24.76 -11.16
C GLU A 136 2.72 -23.26 -10.91
N LEU A 137 2.25 -22.51 -11.91
CA LEU A 137 1.77 -21.16 -11.76
C LEU A 137 0.36 -21.23 -11.14
N GLN A 138 0.15 -20.44 -10.10
CA GLN A 138 -1.12 -20.38 -9.37
C GLN A 138 -1.67 -18.95 -9.39
N ILE A 139 -2.99 -18.83 -9.38
CA ILE A 139 -3.72 -17.59 -9.22
C ILE A 139 -4.28 -17.57 -7.79
N CYS A 140 -3.81 -16.65 -6.98
CA CYS A 140 -4.37 -16.36 -5.67
C CYS A 140 -5.40 -15.24 -5.80
N ILE A 141 -6.59 -15.41 -5.24
CA ILE A 141 -7.55 -14.31 -5.08
C ILE A 141 -7.93 -14.15 -3.62
N GLU A 142 -8.09 -12.90 -3.18
CA GLU A 142 -8.49 -12.60 -1.81
C GLU A 142 -9.30 -11.32 -1.69
N SER A 143 -10.25 -11.32 -0.75
CA SER A 143 -11.05 -10.14 -0.40
C SER A 143 -10.46 -9.36 0.77
N GLY A 144 -9.58 -9.95 1.59
CA GLY A 144 -9.11 -9.33 2.84
C GLY A 144 -10.20 -9.19 3.92
N ASP A 145 -11.37 -9.82 3.74
CA ASP A 145 -12.45 -9.85 4.74
C ASP A 145 -13.12 -11.24 4.74
N LYS A 146 -13.12 -11.91 5.90
CA LYS A 146 -13.69 -13.26 6.05
C LYS A 146 -15.19 -13.32 5.72
N ALA A 147 -15.91 -12.21 5.84
CA ALA A 147 -17.32 -12.11 5.50
C ALA A 147 -17.57 -11.91 3.99
N VAL A 148 -16.55 -11.49 3.23
CA VAL A 148 -16.65 -11.30 1.78
C VAL A 148 -16.08 -12.53 1.10
N GLN A 149 -16.98 -13.40 0.64
CA GLN A 149 -16.65 -14.72 0.07
C GLN A 149 -17.17 -14.83 -1.37
N THR A 150 -16.45 -15.60 -2.18
CA THR A 150 -16.88 -16.00 -3.53
C THR A 150 -16.51 -17.46 -3.77
N ASP A 151 -17.21 -18.14 -4.64
CA ASP A 151 -16.84 -19.46 -5.19
C ASP A 151 -16.34 -19.37 -6.63
N GLN A 152 -16.40 -18.20 -7.25
CA GLN A 152 -16.02 -17.99 -8.65
C GLN A 152 -15.41 -16.61 -8.90
N ALA A 153 -14.59 -16.52 -9.93
CA ALA A 153 -14.05 -15.26 -10.44
C ALA A 153 -13.80 -15.43 -11.95
N ALA A 154 -14.45 -14.61 -12.78
CA ALA A 154 -14.45 -14.76 -14.23
C ALA A 154 -13.28 -14.04 -14.91
N HIS A 155 -12.71 -13.03 -14.28
CA HIS A 155 -11.73 -12.11 -14.87
C HIS A 155 -10.57 -11.81 -13.91
N MET A 156 -9.94 -12.87 -13.37
CA MET A 156 -8.85 -12.75 -12.40
C MET A 156 -7.54 -12.28 -13.01
N VAL A 157 -7.22 -12.72 -14.24
CA VAL A 157 -5.96 -12.40 -14.92
C VAL A 157 -6.26 -12.01 -16.36
N TYR A 158 -5.74 -10.88 -16.81
CA TYR A 158 -5.74 -10.52 -18.22
C TYR A 158 -4.44 -10.95 -18.89
N LEU A 159 -4.58 -11.64 -20.02
CA LEU A 159 -3.50 -12.02 -20.91
C LEU A 159 -3.50 -11.13 -22.14
N HIS A 160 -2.32 -10.73 -22.62
CA HIS A 160 -2.16 -9.99 -23.87
C HIS A 160 -0.94 -10.46 -24.63
N ALA A 161 -1.10 -10.78 -25.91
CA ALA A 161 -0.04 -11.29 -26.77
C ALA A 161 0.42 -10.25 -27.81
N GLY A 162 1.72 -10.16 -28.06
CA GLY A 162 2.29 -9.26 -29.06
C GLY A 162 3.73 -9.61 -29.44
N ASP A 163 4.29 -8.85 -30.39
CA ASP A 163 5.62 -9.11 -30.99
C ASP A 163 6.74 -8.29 -30.34
N ASN A 164 6.38 -7.19 -29.67
CA ASN A 164 7.31 -6.31 -28.99
C ASN A 164 6.94 -6.24 -27.50
N PRO A 165 7.87 -6.50 -26.56
CA PRO A 165 7.55 -6.59 -25.15
C PRO A 165 7.03 -5.25 -24.57
N PHE A 166 7.54 -4.11 -25.05
CA PHE A 166 7.15 -2.78 -24.56
C PHE A 166 5.77 -2.37 -25.06
N ASP A 167 5.49 -2.60 -26.35
CA ASP A 167 4.18 -2.33 -26.92
C ASP A 167 3.11 -3.24 -26.34
N THR A 168 3.45 -4.52 -26.12
CA THR A 168 2.55 -5.53 -25.52
C THR A 168 2.13 -5.09 -24.11
N VAL A 169 3.06 -4.60 -23.28
CA VAL A 169 2.73 -4.06 -21.95
C VAL A 169 1.79 -2.85 -22.06
N THR A 170 2.10 -1.92 -22.96
CA THR A 170 1.29 -0.72 -23.17
C THR A 170 -0.14 -1.07 -23.62
N ALA A 171 -0.27 -1.97 -24.58
CA ALA A 171 -1.56 -2.44 -25.08
C ALA A 171 -2.33 -3.21 -24.00
N ALA A 172 -1.65 -4.05 -23.20
CA ALA A 172 -2.28 -4.79 -22.11
C ALA A 172 -2.90 -3.85 -21.07
N VAL A 173 -2.14 -2.85 -20.61
CA VAL A 173 -2.62 -1.87 -19.62
C VAL A 173 -3.79 -1.07 -20.18
N LYS A 174 -3.76 -0.66 -21.45
CA LYS A 174 -4.87 0.05 -22.11
C LYS A 174 -6.14 -0.82 -22.23
N ALA A 175 -5.99 -2.11 -22.50
CA ALA A 175 -7.11 -3.05 -22.54
C ALA A 175 -7.74 -3.24 -21.15
N VAL A 176 -6.91 -3.39 -20.11
CA VAL A 176 -7.36 -3.46 -18.71
C VAL A 176 -8.02 -2.15 -18.27
N GLU A 177 -7.49 -1.00 -18.66
CA GLU A 177 -8.14 0.31 -18.39
C GLU A 177 -9.55 0.37 -19.00
N LYS A 178 -9.70 -0.07 -20.25
CA LYS A 178 -10.99 -0.10 -20.95
C LYS A 178 -11.99 -1.03 -20.26
N HIS A 179 -11.52 -2.16 -19.75
CA HIS A 179 -12.36 -3.15 -19.07
C HIS A 179 -12.75 -2.71 -17.65
N LEU A 180 -11.78 -2.35 -16.81
CA LEU A 180 -12.04 -2.01 -15.40
C LEU A 180 -12.66 -0.63 -15.23
N GLN A 181 -12.28 0.35 -16.07
CA GLN A 181 -12.75 1.74 -16.00
C GLN A 181 -12.53 2.43 -14.64
N THR A 182 -11.65 1.90 -13.79
CA THR A 182 -11.41 2.39 -12.42
C THR A 182 -10.14 3.22 -12.27
N PHE A 183 -9.24 3.19 -13.25
CA PHE A 183 -7.99 3.95 -13.27
C PHE A 183 -7.75 4.55 -14.67
N HIS A 184 -6.72 5.37 -14.79
CA HIS A 184 -6.23 5.85 -16.08
C HIS A 184 -4.76 5.48 -16.27
N HIS A 185 -4.33 5.24 -17.52
CA HIS A 185 -2.90 5.16 -17.82
C HIS A 185 -2.25 6.54 -17.73
N ARG A 186 -0.92 6.57 -17.52
CA ARG A 186 -0.16 7.79 -17.23
C ARG A 186 -0.42 8.93 -18.22
N ASP A 187 -0.48 8.63 -19.52
CA ASP A 187 -0.59 9.68 -20.57
C ASP A 187 -1.95 10.40 -20.57
N LYS A 188 -2.96 9.88 -19.85
CA LYS A 188 -4.24 10.55 -19.59
C LYS A 188 -4.24 11.38 -18.29
N LYS A 189 -3.16 11.35 -17.52
CA LYS A 189 -3.05 12.07 -16.25
C LYS A 189 -2.24 13.34 -16.43
N LYS A 190 -2.64 14.40 -15.74
CA LYS A 190 -1.87 15.65 -15.71
C LYS A 190 -0.57 15.40 -14.95
N LEU A 191 0.57 15.59 -15.59
CA LEU A 191 1.86 15.59 -14.91
C LEU A 191 2.02 16.90 -14.12
N PRO A 192 2.39 16.85 -12.83
CA PRO A 192 2.61 18.04 -12.03
C PRO A 192 3.95 18.70 -12.39
N SER A 193 3.99 20.02 -12.39
CA SER A 193 5.16 20.79 -12.85
C SER A 193 6.34 20.82 -11.88
N PHE A 194 6.23 20.23 -10.67
CA PHE A 194 7.41 20.01 -9.82
C PHE A 194 8.48 19.14 -10.49
N LEU A 195 8.07 18.28 -11.45
CA LEU A 195 8.97 17.38 -12.17
C LEU A 195 10.04 18.11 -12.99
N ASP A 196 9.82 19.38 -13.32
CA ASP A 196 10.77 20.22 -14.07
C ASP A 196 11.82 20.90 -13.17
N TRP A 197 11.72 20.72 -11.85
CA TRP A 197 12.53 21.44 -10.87
C TRP A 197 13.44 20.51 -10.08
N PHE A 198 14.69 20.95 -9.89
CA PHE A 198 15.51 20.42 -8.80
C PHE A 198 14.85 20.77 -7.46
N GLY A 199 14.65 19.75 -6.62
CA GLY A 199 13.95 19.89 -5.34
C GLY A 199 14.74 19.35 -4.16
N TRP A 200 14.32 19.76 -2.97
CA TRP A 200 14.85 19.28 -1.70
C TRP A 200 13.73 18.74 -0.82
N CYS A 201 13.96 17.57 -0.23
CA CYS A 201 13.10 16.95 0.76
C CYS A 201 13.80 17.00 2.12
N THR A 202 13.08 17.39 3.17
CA THR A 202 13.67 17.59 4.50
C THR A 202 14.01 16.29 5.25
N TRP A 203 13.59 15.11 4.74
CA TRP A 203 13.72 13.82 5.43
C TRP A 203 15.16 13.47 5.83
N ASP A 204 16.09 13.33 4.89
CA ASP A 204 17.48 12.92 5.21
C ASP A 204 18.24 13.95 6.07
N ALA A 205 17.76 15.19 6.12
CA ALA A 205 18.37 16.26 6.90
C ALA A 205 17.89 16.30 8.36
N PHE A 206 16.63 15.93 8.62
CA PHE A 206 16.01 16.14 9.93
C PHE A 206 15.20 14.96 10.45
N TYR A 207 14.88 13.98 9.62
CA TYR A 207 13.84 12.98 9.89
C TYR A 207 12.58 13.67 10.43
N THR A 208 12.11 13.29 11.61
CA THR A 208 10.93 13.86 12.29
C THR A 208 11.22 15.17 13.03
N ASP A 209 12.47 15.60 13.13
CA ASP A 209 12.89 16.80 13.88
C ASP A 209 12.87 18.09 13.05
N VAL A 210 12.26 18.07 11.86
CA VAL A 210 12.13 19.26 11.00
C VAL A 210 11.45 20.42 11.74
N THR A 211 11.97 21.64 11.56
CA THR A 211 11.45 22.90 12.13
C THR A 211 11.38 23.98 11.05
N ALA A 212 10.61 25.04 11.28
CA ALA A 212 10.55 26.16 10.34
C ALA A 212 11.93 26.82 10.10
N ASP A 213 12.72 27.00 11.17
CA ASP A 213 14.07 27.56 11.05
C ASP A 213 15.05 26.60 10.36
N GLY A 214 14.93 25.30 10.62
CA GLY A 214 15.71 24.27 9.92
C GLY A 214 15.49 24.28 8.41
N VAL A 215 14.23 24.44 7.97
CA VAL A 215 13.89 24.59 6.54
C VAL A 215 14.57 25.82 5.94
N LYS A 216 14.47 26.98 6.60
CA LYS A 216 15.09 28.23 6.13
C LYS A 216 16.61 28.10 6.02
N HIS A 217 17.26 27.55 7.04
CA HIS A 217 18.71 27.34 7.03
C HIS A 217 19.14 26.37 5.92
N GLY A 218 18.39 25.28 5.70
CA GLY A 218 18.68 24.34 4.62
C GLY A 218 18.60 24.98 3.22
N LEU A 219 17.55 25.76 2.96
CA LEU A 219 17.40 26.51 1.70
C LEU A 219 18.53 27.54 1.50
N GLN A 220 18.92 28.26 2.56
CA GLN A 220 20.04 29.18 2.52
C GLN A 220 21.36 28.46 2.23
N SER A 221 21.59 27.31 2.87
CA SER A 221 22.79 26.50 2.69
C SER A 221 22.92 26.00 1.26
N LEU A 222 21.86 25.39 0.71
CA LEU A 222 21.82 24.93 -0.68
C LEU A 222 22.04 26.07 -1.69
N SER A 223 21.43 27.23 -1.43
CA SER A 223 21.61 28.42 -2.27
C SER A 223 23.04 28.94 -2.23
N LYS A 224 23.67 29.02 -1.04
CA LYS A 224 25.09 29.39 -0.87
C LYS A 224 26.03 28.40 -1.54
N GLY A 225 25.66 27.12 -1.58
CA GLY A 225 26.37 26.06 -2.29
C GLY A 225 26.19 26.08 -3.81
N GLY A 226 25.41 27.01 -4.37
CA GLY A 226 25.20 27.13 -5.82
C GLY A 226 24.09 26.23 -6.38
N ALA A 227 23.32 25.54 -5.53
CA ALA A 227 22.23 24.64 -5.92
C ALA A 227 20.89 25.04 -5.28
N PRO A 228 20.35 26.25 -5.57
CA PRO A 228 19.10 26.70 -4.99
C PRO A 228 17.92 25.81 -5.45
N PRO A 229 17.22 25.11 -4.54
CA PRO A 229 16.09 24.27 -4.92
C PRO A 229 14.88 25.12 -5.31
N ARG A 230 14.16 24.67 -6.34
CA ARG A 230 12.91 25.29 -6.81
C ARG A 230 11.67 24.49 -6.40
N PHE A 231 11.87 23.33 -5.82
CA PHE A 231 10.83 22.50 -5.22
C PHE A 231 11.23 22.12 -3.79
N LEU A 232 10.28 22.15 -2.86
CA LEU A 232 10.48 21.76 -1.47
C LEU A 232 9.44 20.74 -1.05
N ILE A 233 9.86 19.68 -0.36
CA ILE A 233 8.98 18.81 0.43
C ILE A 233 9.31 19.02 1.90
N ILE A 234 8.35 19.52 2.67
CA ILE A 234 8.38 19.46 4.13
C ILE A 234 7.89 18.06 4.51
N ASP A 235 8.84 17.17 4.79
CA ASP A 235 8.58 15.78 5.12
C ASP A 235 8.05 15.63 6.56
N ASP A 236 7.92 14.38 7.05
CA ASP A 236 7.39 14.06 8.37
C ASP A 236 7.99 14.90 9.51
N GLY A 237 7.17 15.19 10.53
CA GLY A 237 7.55 15.94 11.72
C GLY A 237 6.83 17.27 11.89
N TRP A 238 6.00 17.70 10.93
CA TRP A 238 5.27 18.97 11.01
C TRP A 238 3.85 18.87 11.62
N GLN A 239 3.27 17.67 11.65
CA GLN A 239 1.87 17.44 12.08
C GLN A 239 1.70 17.46 13.60
N GLN A 240 0.49 17.78 14.08
CA GLN A 240 0.09 17.65 15.48
C GLN A 240 -0.17 16.18 15.84
N ILE A 241 0.70 15.61 16.66
CA ILE A 241 0.64 14.20 17.03
C ILE A 241 0.68 14.00 18.55
N ALA A 242 0.14 12.88 19.01
CA ALA A 242 0.37 12.37 20.36
C ALA A 242 0.86 10.92 20.25
N SER A 243 1.80 10.54 21.11
CA SER A 243 2.29 9.17 21.19
C SER A 243 1.82 8.53 22.49
N GLU A 244 1.35 7.28 22.42
CA GLU A 244 0.93 6.52 23.60
C GLU A 244 2.11 5.96 24.39
N ASN A 245 3.32 5.96 23.80
CA ASN A 245 4.58 5.60 24.45
C ASN A 245 5.57 6.75 24.31
N LYS A 246 6.34 7.05 25.36
CA LYS A 246 7.45 8.01 25.24
C LYS A 246 8.57 7.31 24.45
N PRO A 247 8.98 7.82 23.28
CA PRO A 247 10.15 7.28 22.59
C PRO A 247 11.40 7.49 23.45
N ASP A 248 12.37 6.59 23.32
CA ASP A 248 13.70 6.81 23.88
C ASP A 248 14.33 8.03 23.18
N PRO A 249 14.72 9.10 23.90
CA PRO A 249 15.28 10.31 23.30
C PRO A 249 16.60 10.08 22.55
N ASN A 250 17.24 8.91 22.69
CA ASN A 250 18.50 8.58 22.01
C ASN A 250 18.33 7.80 20.70
N VAL A 251 17.10 7.52 20.24
CA VAL A 251 16.83 6.76 19.00
C VAL A 251 16.03 7.62 18.03
N ALA A 252 16.66 8.02 16.92
CA ALA A 252 16.05 8.90 15.92
C ALA A 252 14.81 8.28 15.23
N VAL A 253 14.87 6.97 14.92
CA VAL A 253 13.75 6.17 14.41
C VAL A 253 13.94 4.73 14.86
N GLN A 254 12.95 4.16 15.56
CA GLN A 254 12.85 2.71 15.74
C GLN A 254 11.74 2.19 14.82
N GLU A 255 12.10 1.29 13.89
CA GLU A 255 11.16 0.69 12.95
C GLU A 255 9.98 0.05 13.71
N GLY A 256 8.75 0.41 13.35
CA GLY A 256 7.54 -0.02 14.06
C GLY A 256 7.09 0.89 15.22
N ALA A 257 8.00 1.60 15.91
CA ALA A 257 7.63 2.47 17.03
C ALA A 257 6.85 3.73 16.61
N GLN A 258 7.05 4.19 15.37
CA GLN A 258 6.33 5.33 14.79
C GLN A 258 4.81 5.12 14.78
N PHE A 259 4.36 3.86 14.70
CA PHE A 259 2.94 3.49 14.70
C PHE A 259 2.24 3.69 16.05
N ALA A 260 2.97 4.03 17.11
CA ALA A 260 2.41 4.47 18.39
C ALA A 260 1.93 5.92 18.38
N SER A 261 2.29 6.70 17.35
CA SER A 261 1.95 8.11 17.23
C SER A 261 0.72 8.30 16.33
N ARG A 262 -0.23 9.12 16.78
CA ARG A 262 -1.48 9.38 16.06
C ARG A 262 -1.71 10.86 15.86
N LEU A 263 -2.36 11.20 14.74
CA LEU A 263 -2.77 12.57 14.43
C LEU A 263 -3.83 13.04 15.43
N THR A 264 -3.62 14.21 16.02
CA THR A 264 -4.54 14.86 16.97
C THR A 264 -5.16 16.15 16.44
N GLY A 265 -4.63 16.69 15.34
CA GLY A 265 -5.10 17.90 14.70
C GLY A 265 -4.66 18.01 13.23
N ILE A 266 -5.41 18.77 12.42
CA ILE A 266 -5.10 19.00 10.99
C ILE A 266 -4.05 20.10 10.75
N LYS A 267 -3.81 20.93 11.76
CA LYS A 267 -2.90 22.08 11.66
C LYS A 267 -1.45 21.67 11.96
N GLU A 268 -0.53 22.58 11.68
CA GLU A 268 0.87 22.42 12.02
C GLU A 268 1.09 22.36 13.54
N ASN A 269 2.16 21.66 13.97
CA ASN A 269 2.57 21.61 15.36
C ASN A 269 3.36 22.85 15.80
N THR A 270 3.73 22.88 17.07
CA THR A 270 4.42 24.00 17.72
C THR A 270 5.79 24.33 17.10
N LYS A 271 6.41 23.43 16.34
CA LYS A 271 7.69 23.69 15.65
C LYS A 271 7.56 24.62 14.44
N PHE A 272 6.33 24.79 13.95
CA PHE A 272 6.01 25.64 12.81
C PHE A 272 5.16 26.85 13.19
N GLN A 273 4.53 26.83 14.37
CA GLN A 273 3.80 27.96 14.93
C GLN A 273 4.78 29.05 15.38
N THR A 274 4.45 30.31 15.08
CA THR A 274 5.15 31.45 15.69
C THR A 274 4.77 31.54 17.16
N LYS A 275 5.74 31.82 18.03
CA LYS A 275 5.46 32.22 19.41
C LYS A 275 4.68 33.54 19.38
N PRO A 276 3.70 33.77 20.27
CA PRO A 276 3.08 35.08 20.39
C PRO A 276 4.18 36.07 20.77
N ASP A 277 4.41 37.06 19.90
CA ASP A 277 5.15 38.25 20.30
C ASP A 277 4.31 38.97 21.36
N GLY A 278 4.94 39.38 22.45
CA GLY A 278 4.24 39.87 23.65
C GLY A 278 3.26 41.01 23.39
N ASP A 279 2.12 40.94 24.09
CA ASP A 279 1.19 42.01 24.50
C ASP A 279 0.97 43.21 23.55
N GLY A 280 0.85 42.98 22.24
CA GLY A 280 0.46 43.99 21.27
C GLY A 280 -0.93 43.73 20.69
N ASP A 281 -1.88 44.63 20.94
CA ASP A 281 -3.27 44.63 20.43
C ASP A 281 -3.38 44.92 18.91
N GLY A 282 -2.58 44.25 18.09
CA GLY A 282 -2.68 44.27 16.62
C GLY A 282 -3.32 42.98 16.09
N GLU A 283 -4.06 43.07 14.98
CA GLU A 283 -4.51 41.89 14.22
C GLU A 283 -3.33 40.93 14.04
N GLN A 284 -3.48 39.70 14.56
CA GLN A 284 -2.46 38.66 14.46
C GLN A 284 -2.12 38.43 12.99
N ALA A 285 -0.96 38.94 12.55
CA ALA A 285 -0.38 38.58 11.26
C ALA A 285 -0.37 37.05 11.13
N PRO A 286 -0.60 36.47 9.94
CA PRO A 286 -0.72 35.03 9.78
C PRO A 286 0.60 34.34 10.15
N GLY A 287 0.70 33.91 11.41
CA GLY A 287 1.77 33.06 11.92
C GLY A 287 1.69 31.65 11.35
N GLY A 288 2.72 30.84 11.58
CA GLY A 288 2.64 29.41 11.28
C GLY A 288 3.21 28.95 9.93
N LEU A 289 2.75 27.78 9.48
CA LEU A 289 3.16 27.14 8.22
C LEU A 289 2.95 28.07 7.00
N LYS A 290 1.87 28.87 7.02
CA LYS A 290 1.56 29.83 5.96
C LYS A 290 2.68 30.85 5.75
N ARG A 291 3.21 31.40 6.84
CA ARG A 291 4.32 32.35 6.80
C ARG A 291 5.58 31.71 6.26
N LEU A 292 5.89 30.49 6.73
CA LEU A 292 7.05 29.74 6.22
C LEU A 292 6.94 29.53 4.71
N VAL A 293 5.79 29.07 4.21
CA VAL A 293 5.60 28.83 2.76
C VAL A 293 5.71 30.12 1.95
N ALA A 294 5.16 31.24 2.43
CA ALA A 294 5.32 32.54 1.77
C ALA A 294 6.80 32.95 1.72
N GLU A 295 7.51 32.88 2.85
CA GLU A 295 8.94 33.23 2.93
C GLU A 295 9.82 32.31 2.06
N THR A 296 9.53 31.01 1.97
CA THR A 296 10.31 30.10 1.10
C THR A 296 10.11 30.44 -0.39
N LYS A 297 8.90 30.81 -0.79
CA LYS A 297 8.61 31.24 -2.15
C LYS A 297 9.23 32.60 -2.48
N ASP A 298 9.05 33.58 -1.61
CA ASP A 298 9.46 34.97 -1.85
C ASP A 298 10.97 35.17 -1.68
N ALA A 299 11.57 34.67 -0.60
CA ALA A 299 12.97 34.92 -0.27
C ALA A 299 13.95 33.90 -0.88
N HIS A 300 13.50 32.66 -1.10
CA HIS A 300 14.35 31.58 -1.65
C HIS A 300 13.99 31.23 -3.11
N GLY A 301 12.92 31.81 -3.65
CA GLY A 301 12.47 31.58 -5.02
C GLY A 301 12.02 30.12 -5.26
N VAL A 302 11.56 29.43 -4.21
CA VAL A 302 10.90 28.13 -4.35
C VAL A 302 9.62 28.31 -5.16
N LYS A 303 9.37 27.43 -6.13
CA LYS A 303 8.20 27.49 -7.01
C LYS A 303 7.04 26.67 -6.47
N GLN A 304 7.34 25.51 -5.89
CA GLN A 304 6.35 24.61 -5.32
C GLN A 304 6.78 24.09 -3.96
N VAL A 305 5.84 24.03 -3.03
CA VAL A 305 6.02 23.45 -1.70
C VAL A 305 5.00 22.35 -1.50
N TYR A 306 5.46 21.13 -1.26
CA TYR A 306 4.63 20.00 -0.85
C TYR A 306 4.84 19.71 0.62
N VAL A 307 3.85 19.07 1.25
CA VAL A 307 3.97 18.56 2.62
C VAL A 307 3.64 17.07 2.68
N TRP A 308 4.27 16.38 3.61
CA TRP A 308 4.06 14.96 3.83
C TRP A 308 2.84 14.67 4.72
N HIS A 309 2.11 13.58 4.46
CA HIS A 309 1.27 12.94 5.46
C HIS A 309 1.10 11.46 5.15
N ALA A 310 0.79 10.62 6.13
CA ALA A 310 0.40 9.23 5.86
C ALA A 310 -1.03 9.15 5.30
N MET A 311 -1.33 8.08 4.56
CA MET A 311 -2.69 7.80 4.06
C MET A 311 -3.71 7.78 5.20
N ALA A 312 -3.38 7.15 6.32
CA ALA A 312 -4.24 7.11 7.51
C ALA A 312 -4.20 8.39 8.37
N GLY A 313 -3.58 9.47 7.89
CA GLY A 313 -3.40 10.74 8.60
C GLY A 313 -2.01 10.90 9.22
N TYR A 314 -1.58 9.92 10.01
CA TYR A 314 -0.20 9.76 10.50
C TYR A 314 0.14 8.26 10.59
N TRP A 315 1.36 7.90 11.01
CA TRP A 315 1.82 6.50 11.08
C TRP A 315 0.82 5.57 11.81
N GLY A 316 0.40 5.92 13.03
CA GLY A 316 -0.61 5.17 13.80
C GLY A 316 -2.07 5.51 13.48
N GLY A 317 -2.30 6.31 12.44
CA GLY A 317 -3.63 6.81 12.05
C GLY A 317 -4.06 8.08 12.78
N VAL A 318 -5.37 8.29 12.89
CA VAL A 318 -6.01 9.41 13.58
C VAL A 318 -6.47 8.97 14.98
N THR A 319 -6.28 9.83 15.99
CA THR A 319 -6.64 9.47 17.37
C THR A 319 -8.13 9.16 17.53
N PRO A 320 -8.52 8.01 18.14
CA PRO A 320 -9.91 7.69 18.48
C PRO A 320 -10.39 8.36 19.78
N THR A 321 -9.54 9.15 20.44
CA THR A 321 -9.88 9.78 21.73
C THR A 321 -10.99 10.82 21.57
N ALA A 322 -12.09 10.64 22.32
CA ALA A 322 -13.19 11.58 22.39
C ALA A 322 -12.75 12.95 22.95
N GLY A 323 -13.42 14.02 22.52
CA GLY A 323 -13.11 15.40 22.90
C GLY A 323 -11.93 16.02 22.14
N THR A 324 -11.29 15.28 21.23
CA THR A 324 -10.28 15.83 20.32
C THR A 324 -10.94 16.45 19.09
N ALA A 325 -10.23 17.35 18.41
CA ALA A 325 -10.71 17.92 17.13
C ALA A 325 -10.94 16.86 16.04
N MET A 326 -10.40 15.65 16.23
CA MET A 326 -10.50 14.53 15.29
C MET A 326 -11.78 13.70 15.46
N GLU A 327 -12.52 13.84 16.57
CA GLU A 327 -13.72 13.04 16.87
C GLU A 327 -14.77 13.10 15.74
N ARG A 328 -14.90 14.25 15.07
CA ARG A 328 -15.84 14.46 13.95
C ARG A 328 -15.62 13.54 12.75
N TYR A 329 -14.42 12.97 12.62
CA TYR A 329 -14.09 12.03 11.54
C TYR A 329 -14.40 10.58 11.89
N GLU A 330 -14.96 10.33 13.08
CA GLU A 330 -15.30 9.00 13.59
C GLU A 330 -14.12 7.99 13.50
N PRO A 331 -12.90 8.35 13.95
CA PRO A 331 -11.79 7.42 13.96
C PRO A 331 -12.02 6.26 14.93
N ALA A 332 -11.72 5.04 14.51
CA ALA A 332 -11.81 3.85 15.34
C ALA A 332 -10.55 2.97 15.17
N LEU A 333 -10.18 2.22 16.22
CA LEU A 333 -9.09 1.27 16.10
C LEU A 333 -9.48 0.12 15.17
N ALA A 334 -8.69 -0.07 14.13
CA ALA A 334 -8.76 -1.20 13.22
C ALA A 334 -7.43 -1.96 13.27
N TYR A 335 -7.50 -3.29 13.19
CA TYR A 335 -6.33 -4.16 13.29
C TYR A 335 -6.03 -4.78 11.93
N PRO A 336 -4.80 -4.66 11.42
CA PRO A 336 -4.45 -5.13 10.09
C PRO A 336 -4.51 -6.65 9.98
N VAL A 337 -5.05 -7.14 8.87
CA VAL A 337 -4.99 -8.54 8.44
C VAL A 337 -4.09 -8.62 7.22
N GLN A 338 -2.97 -9.33 7.34
CA GLN A 338 -2.02 -9.48 6.24
C GLN A 338 -2.46 -10.55 5.24
N SER A 339 -2.15 -10.30 3.98
CA SER A 339 -2.22 -11.31 2.93
C SER A 339 -1.17 -12.40 3.18
N PRO A 340 -1.54 -13.70 3.11
CA PRO A 340 -0.58 -14.80 3.20
C PRO A 340 0.58 -14.68 2.20
N GLY A 341 0.31 -14.14 1.02
CA GLY A 341 1.32 -13.96 -0.03
C GLY A 341 2.41 -12.95 0.37
N VAL A 342 2.01 -11.82 0.97
CA VAL A 342 2.95 -10.78 1.40
C VAL A 342 3.80 -11.30 2.56
N THR A 343 3.16 -11.91 3.56
CA THR A 343 3.86 -12.49 4.73
C THR A 343 4.83 -13.61 4.33
N GLY A 344 4.51 -14.37 3.28
CA GLY A 344 5.39 -15.42 2.76
C GLY A 344 6.65 -14.92 2.07
N ASN A 345 6.71 -13.65 1.64
CA ASN A 345 7.92 -13.05 1.07
C ASN A 345 8.81 -12.44 2.15
N GLN A 346 8.28 -11.49 2.93
CA GLN A 346 9.00 -10.89 4.05
C GLN A 346 8.01 -10.46 5.15
N PRO A 347 8.14 -11.01 6.37
CA PRO A 347 7.45 -10.47 7.55
C PRO A 347 7.89 -9.03 7.82
N ASP A 348 6.93 -8.16 8.16
CA ASP A 348 7.16 -6.72 8.34
C ASP A 348 6.90 -6.34 9.82
N ILE A 349 7.89 -5.74 10.49
CA ILE A 349 7.81 -5.31 11.90
C ILE A 349 6.72 -4.26 12.14
N VAL A 350 6.33 -3.53 11.08
CA VAL A 350 5.19 -2.61 11.12
C VAL A 350 3.91 -3.34 11.51
N MET A 351 3.72 -4.56 11.00
CA MET A 351 2.52 -5.35 11.21
C MET A 351 2.46 -5.90 12.64
N ASP A 352 3.60 -6.31 13.18
CA ASP A 352 3.70 -6.71 14.59
C ASP A 352 3.30 -5.55 15.49
N SER A 353 3.80 -4.34 15.22
CA SER A 353 3.49 -3.14 15.99
C SER A 353 2.00 -2.78 15.92
N LEU A 354 1.43 -2.77 14.72
CA LEU A 354 0.01 -2.46 14.51
C LEU A 354 -0.94 -3.57 14.99
N SER A 355 -0.49 -4.83 15.07
CA SER A 355 -1.29 -5.91 15.66
C SER A 355 -1.55 -5.68 17.15
N VAL A 356 -0.64 -4.99 17.84
CA VAL A 356 -0.78 -4.62 19.26
C VAL A 356 -1.48 -3.27 19.42
N LEU A 357 -1.02 -2.25 18.70
CA LEU A 357 -1.46 -0.88 18.90
C LEU A 357 -2.78 -0.55 18.21
N GLY A 358 -3.08 -1.21 17.09
CA GLY A 358 -4.16 -0.86 16.18
C GLY A 358 -3.89 0.45 15.43
N LEU A 359 -4.48 0.57 14.24
CA LEU A 359 -4.47 1.79 13.45
C LEU A 359 -5.74 2.60 13.73
N GLY A 360 -5.59 3.89 14.00
CA GLY A 360 -6.72 4.82 14.08
C GLY A 360 -7.31 5.11 12.71
N LEU A 361 -8.23 4.27 12.25
CA LEU A 361 -8.82 4.32 10.93
C LEU A 361 -9.98 5.32 10.92
N VAL A 362 -9.89 6.35 10.07
CA VAL A 362 -11.03 7.23 9.77
C VAL A 362 -12.09 6.40 9.04
N HIS A 363 -13.35 6.47 9.49
CA HIS A 363 -14.41 5.71 8.85
C HIS A 363 -14.50 6.04 7.34
N PRO A 364 -14.63 5.06 6.41
CA PRO A 364 -14.63 5.31 4.96
C PRO A 364 -15.70 6.32 4.47
N ARG A 365 -16.75 6.55 5.25
CA ARG A 365 -17.77 7.59 4.99
C ARG A 365 -17.32 9.02 5.32
N ARG A 366 -16.32 9.18 6.18
CA ARG A 366 -15.78 10.47 6.67
C ARG A 366 -14.43 10.83 6.06
N VAL A 367 -13.75 9.88 5.41
CA VAL A 367 -12.42 10.10 4.82
C VAL A 367 -12.40 11.23 3.77
N ARG A 368 -13.51 11.44 3.04
CA ARG A 368 -13.67 12.57 2.11
C ARG A 368 -13.64 13.92 2.82
N ASP A 369 -14.31 14.02 3.96
CA ASP A 369 -14.32 15.25 4.76
C ASP A 369 -12.94 15.46 5.40
N PHE A 370 -12.32 14.39 5.90
CA PHE A 370 -10.98 14.41 6.47
C PHE A 370 -9.92 14.97 5.51
N TYR A 371 -9.74 14.37 4.31
CA TYR A 371 -8.82 14.94 3.32
C TYR A 371 -9.32 16.28 2.78
N GLY A 372 -10.64 16.43 2.70
CA GLY A 372 -11.35 17.67 2.43
C GLY A 372 -10.74 18.87 3.16
N GLU A 373 -10.81 18.77 4.48
CA GLU A 373 -10.38 19.81 5.41
C GLU A 373 -8.85 19.89 5.54
N LEU A 374 -8.15 18.74 5.58
CA LEU A 374 -6.68 18.72 5.65
C LEU A 374 -6.06 19.44 4.46
N HIS A 375 -6.43 19.08 3.23
CA HIS A 375 -5.87 19.69 2.03
C HIS A 375 -6.37 21.11 1.79
N ALA A 376 -7.57 21.48 2.27
CA ALA A 376 -8.03 22.87 2.22
C ALA A 376 -7.19 23.76 3.14
N TYR A 377 -6.88 23.30 4.36
CA TYR A 377 -5.98 24.00 5.26
C TYR A 377 -4.59 24.18 4.64
N LEU A 378 -4.00 23.12 4.08
CA LEU A 378 -2.70 23.19 3.41
C LEU A 378 -2.68 24.18 2.24
N ALA A 379 -3.69 24.12 1.36
CA ALA A 379 -3.83 25.08 0.27
C ALA A 379 -3.97 26.53 0.79
N SER A 380 -4.67 26.74 1.92
CA SER A 380 -4.79 28.07 2.55
C SER A 380 -3.46 28.62 3.10
N CYS A 381 -2.50 27.72 3.38
CA CYS A 381 -1.12 28.05 3.74
C CYS A 381 -0.24 28.30 2.50
N GLY A 382 -0.76 28.13 1.28
CA GLY A 382 -0.01 28.28 0.04
C GLY A 382 0.79 27.04 -0.38
N VAL A 383 0.54 25.88 0.25
CA VAL A 383 1.10 24.59 -0.17
C VAL A 383 0.49 24.18 -1.51
N ASP A 384 1.32 23.65 -2.41
CA ASP A 384 0.96 23.33 -3.80
C ASP A 384 0.64 21.86 -4.03
N GLY A 385 0.92 20.99 -3.06
CA GLY A 385 0.65 19.57 -3.15
C GLY A 385 1.08 18.77 -1.92
N VAL A 386 1.00 17.45 -2.02
CA VAL A 386 1.31 16.53 -0.93
C VAL A 386 2.18 15.35 -1.35
N LYS A 387 3.00 14.84 -0.42
CA LYS A 387 3.60 13.50 -0.48
C LYS A 387 2.80 12.62 0.46
N VAL A 388 2.18 11.56 -0.05
CA VAL A 388 1.30 10.69 0.74
C VAL A 388 1.94 9.32 0.91
N ASP A 389 2.34 8.99 2.13
CA ASP A 389 3.03 7.75 2.47
C ASP A 389 2.08 6.71 3.07
N VAL A 390 2.62 5.51 3.34
CA VAL A 390 1.95 4.40 4.02
C VAL A 390 0.63 3.98 3.35
N GLN A 391 0.48 4.13 2.03
CA GLN A 391 -0.81 3.95 1.37
C GLN A 391 -1.31 2.51 1.40
N ASN A 392 -0.40 1.54 1.23
CA ASN A 392 -0.78 0.13 1.20
C ASN A 392 -1.34 -0.40 2.52
N ILE A 393 -1.21 0.32 3.65
CA ILE A 393 -1.77 -0.14 4.94
C ILE A 393 -3.28 -0.35 4.86
N ILE A 394 -3.96 0.45 4.04
CA ILE A 394 -5.41 0.42 3.89
C ILE A 394 -5.90 -0.93 3.36
N GLU A 395 -5.10 -1.65 2.58
CA GLU A 395 -5.47 -2.97 2.06
C GLU A 395 -5.69 -4.00 3.18
N THR A 396 -5.01 -3.83 4.31
CA THR A 396 -5.04 -4.76 5.45
C THR A 396 -6.26 -4.52 6.36
N LEU A 397 -7.03 -3.47 6.12
CA LEU A 397 -8.11 -3.00 7.00
C LEU A 397 -9.48 -3.21 6.36
N GLY A 398 -9.59 -4.18 5.43
CA GLY A 398 -10.82 -4.47 4.69
C GLY A 398 -11.94 -5.07 5.54
N ALA A 399 -11.62 -5.67 6.69
CA ALA A 399 -12.58 -6.35 7.55
C ALA A 399 -13.68 -5.41 8.06
N GLY A 400 -14.94 -5.73 7.75
CA GLY A 400 -16.09 -4.89 8.11
C GLY A 400 -16.32 -3.70 7.17
N HIS A 401 -15.51 -3.59 6.10
CA HIS A 401 -15.55 -2.47 5.14
C HIS A 401 -15.69 -2.94 3.68
N GLY A 402 -16.13 -4.18 3.45
CA GLY A 402 -16.31 -4.75 2.11
C GLY A 402 -15.02 -5.29 1.48
N GLY A 403 -14.01 -5.55 2.30
CA GLY A 403 -12.73 -6.07 1.85
C GLY A 403 -11.76 -5.01 1.33
N ARG A 404 -10.55 -5.47 1.04
CA ARG A 404 -9.36 -4.67 0.69
C ARG A 404 -9.59 -3.75 -0.51
N VAL A 405 -10.28 -4.24 -1.54
CA VAL A 405 -10.53 -3.48 -2.76
C VAL A 405 -11.50 -2.32 -2.49
N ALA A 406 -12.56 -2.57 -1.72
CA ALA A 406 -13.58 -1.57 -1.43
C ALA A 406 -13.02 -0.41 -0.60
N ILE A 407 -12.32 -0.72 0.50
CA ILE A 407 -11.74 0.30 1.38
C ILE A 407 -10.62 1.09 0.70
N THR A 408 -9.71 0.41 -0.01
CA THR A 408 -8.61 1.08 -0.75
C THR A 408 -9.18 2.05 -1.78
N ARG A 409 -10.18 1.63 -2.55
CA ARG A 409 -10.83 2.49 -3.54
C ARG A 409 -11.56 3.68 -2.90
N ALA A 410 -12.18 3.51 -1.74
CA ALA A 410 -12.83 4.61 -1.02
C ALA A 410 -11.82 5.67 -0.57
N TYR A 411 -10.69 5.24 0.01
CA TYR A 411 -9.61 6.13 0.44
C TYR A 411 -8.97 6.86 -0.75
N HIS A 412 -8.61 6.15 -1.82
CA HIS A 412 -8.00 6.75 -3.00
C HIS A 412 -8.91 7.73 -3.71
N ARG A 413 -10.20 7.44 -3.86
CA ARG A 413 -11.17 8.38 -4.45
C ARG A 413 -11.29 9.65 -3.61
N ALA A 414 -11.28 9.53 -2.29
CA ALA A 414 -11.33 10.68 -1.39
C ALA A 414 -10.05 11.52 -1.49
N LEU A 415 -8.88 10.87 -1.55
CA LEU A 415 -7.59 11.53 -1.73
C LEU A 415 -7.50 12.27 -3.07
N GLU A 416 -7.84 11.62 -4.19
CA GLU A 416 -7.79 12.27 -5.50
C GLU A 416 -8.80 13.43 -5.58
N ALA A 417 -9.99 13.27 -5.00
CA ALA A 417 -10.99 14.34 -4.96
C ALA A 417 -10.54 15.56 -4.13
N SER A 418 -9.78 15.36 -3.04
CA SER A 418 -9.22 16.48 -2.27
C SER A 418 -8.05 17.12 -2.99
N VAL A 419 -7.16 16.34 -3.59
CA VAL A 419 -6.04 16.84 -4.40
C VAL A 419 -6.56 17.69 -5.56
N ALA A 420 -7.51 17.20 -6.35
CA ALA A 420 -8.06 17.93 -7.48
C ALA A 420 -8.74 19.25 -7.08
N ARG A 421 -9.33 19.31 -5.87
CA ARG A 421 -9.97 20.52 -5.35
C ARG A 421 -8.96 21.53 -4.80
N SER A 422 -7.92 21.06 -4.12
CA SER A 422 -6.99 21.91 -3.38
C SER A 422 -5.72 22.27 -4.17
N PHE A 423 -5.31 21.43 -5.12
CA PHE A 423 -4.02 21.54 -5.82
C PHE A 423 -4.23 21.46 -7.34
N PRO A 424 -4.45 22.61 -8.02
CA PRO A 424 -4.77 22.66 -9.45
C PRO A 424 -3.71 22.02 -10.37
N ASP A 425 -2.49 21.86 -9.88
CA ASP A 425 -1.40 21.24 -10.62
C ASP A 425 -1.31 19.71 -10.49
N ASN A 426 -2.35 19.06 -9.95
CA ASN A 426 -2.35 17.64 -9.62
C ASN A 426 -1.21 17.28 -8.65
N GLY A 427 -1.02 18.13 -7.64
CA GLY A 427 0.11 18.07 -6.73
C GLY A 427 0.03 16.93 -5.74
N CYS A 428 0.45 15.74 -6.15
CA CYS A 428 0.45 14.55 -5.30
C CYS A 428 1.56 13.57 -5.71
N ILE A 429 2.36 13.16 -4.74
CA ILE A 429 3.31 12.04 -4.85
C ILE A 429 2.75 10.87 -4.04
N SER A 430 2.45 9.76 -4.71
CA SER A 430 2.06 8.53 -4.03
C SER A 430 3.27 7.71 -3.62
N CYS A 431 3.33 7.28 -2.35
CA CYS A 431 4.47 6.58 -1.79
C CYS A 431 4.00 5.38 -0.95
N MET A 432 4.83 4.34 -0.85
CA MET A 432 4.52 3.07 -0.15
C MET A 432 3.21 2.44 -0.66
N CYS A 433 3.03 2.45 -1.98
CA CYS A 433 1.73 2.31 -2.64
C CYS A 433 1.72 1.27 -3.79
N HIS A 434 2.66 0.32 -3.79
CA HIS A 434 2.85 -0.59 -4.93
C HIS A 434 1.81 -1.72 -5.03
N ASN A 435 0.70 -1.68 -4.30
CA ASN A 435 -0.35 -2.71 -4.44
C ASN A 435 -1.21 -2.47 -5.70
N SER A 436 -1.76 -3.55 -6.25
CA SER A 436 -2.66 -3.48 -7.41
C SER A 436 -4.03 -2.89 -7.05
N ASP A 437 -4.45 -2.99 -5.78
CA ASP A 437 -5.66 -2.36 -5.26
C ASP A 437 -5.67 -0.84 -5.55
N MET A 438 -4.54 -0.18 -5.30
CA MET A 438 -4.28 1.23 -5.56
C MET A 438 -4.08 1.49 -7.04
N LEU A 439 -3.17 0.75 -7.70
CA LEU A 439 -2.77 1.04 -9.08
C LEU A 439 -3.98 0.98 -10.03
N TYR A 440 -4.87 0.01 -9.84
CA TYR A 440 -6.13 -0.09 -10.59
C TYR A 440 -7.25 0.80 -10.06
N SER A 441 -7.00 1.65 -9.07
CA SER A 441 -7.93 2.66 -8.56
C SER A 441 -7.47 4.11 -8.80
N ALA A 442 -6.24 4.34 -9.28
CA ALA A 442 -5.66 5.66 -9.45
C ALA A 442 -6.04 6.33 -10.78
N ARG A 443 -6.96 7.30 -10.76
CA ARG A 443 -7.43 8.01 -11.96
C ARG A 443 -6.63 9.27 -12.28
N GLN A 444 -6.20 10.00 -11.26
CA GLN A 444 -5.61 11.33 -11.42
C GLN A 444 -4.17 11.38 -10.95
N THR A 445 -3.83 10.75 -9.82
CA THR A 445 -2.46 10.79 -9.29
C THR A 445 -1.47 10.20 -10.29
N ALA A 446 -0.50 11.00 -10.70
CA ALA A 446 0.40 10.70 -11.82
C ALA A 446 1.81 10.27 -11.39
N VAL A 447 2.20 10.56 -10.15
CA VAL A 447 3.55 10.28 -9.65
C VAL A 447 3.51 9.25 -8.53
N VAL A 448 4.33 8.21 -8.67
CA VAL A 448 4.52 7.16 -7.69
C VAL A 448 6.02 7.05 -7.39
N ARG A 449 6.38 6.99 -6.12
CA ARG A 449 7.73 6.65 -5.70
C ARG A 449 8.01 5.19 -6.05
N ALA A 450 9.12 4.92 -6.75
CA ALA A 450 9.40 3.61 -7.33
C ALA A 450 10.29 2.67 -6.49
N SER A 451 10.78 3.10 -5.33
CA SER A 451 11.72 2.31 -4.49
C SER A 451 11.51 2.52 -3.00
N ASP A 452 12.17 1.69 -2.20
CA ASP A 452 12.39 1.91 -0.76
C ASP A 452 13.33 3.11 -0.52
N ASP A 453 13.56 3.47 0.75
CA ASP A 453 14.48 4.54 1.17
C ASP A 453 15.89 4.34 0.63
N PHE A 454 16.40 5.38 -0.04
CA PHE A 454 17.74 5.39 -0.60
C PHE A 454 18.68 6.08 0.39
N TYR A 455 19.69 5.34 0.84
CA TYR A 455 20.72 5.82 1.75
C TYR A 455 22.09 5.71 1.07
N PRO A 456 22.86 6.79 0.95
CA PRO A 456 24.09 6.82 0.14
C PRO A 456 25.16 5.78 0.53
N ALA A 457 25.21 5.38 1.80
CA ALA A 457 26.18 4.41 2.31
C ALA A 457 25.76 2.95 2.12
N HIS A 458 24.49 2.69 1.78
CA HIS A 458 23.99 1.36 1.47
C HIS A 458 24.07 1.14 -0.04
N THR A 459 25.14 0.50 -0.51
CA THR A 459 25.42 0.22 -1.94
C THR A 459 24.44 -0.76 -2.60
N GLY A 460 23.42 -1.21 -1.88
CA GLY A 460 22.32 -2.02 -2.39
C GLY A 460 21.13 -1.18 -2.80
N LEU A 461 21.23 -0.44 -3.91
CA LEU A 461 20.03 -0.07 -4.66
C LEU A 461 19.32 -1.39 -5.04
N PRO A 462 18.04 -1.59 -4.69
CA PRO A 462 17.26 -2.72 -5.21
C PRO A 462 17.07 -2.64 -6.74
N LEU A 463 17.38 -1.49 -7.32
CA LEU A 463 17.53 -1.31 -8.76
C LEU A 463 18.90 -1.86 -9.18
N LEU A 464 18.87 -3.00 -9.90
CA LEU A 464 19.94 -3.53 -10.76
C LEU A 464 20.98 -4.49 -10.14
N ARG A 465 20.55 -5.56 -9.44
CA ARG A 465 21.35 -6.80 -9.42
C ARG A 465 20.66 -7.96 -10.14
N PRO A 466 21.12 -8.36 -11.33
CA PRO A 466 20.74 -9.64 -11.93
C PRO A 466 21.40 -10.78 -11.13
N GLY A 467 20.61 -11.69 -10.56
CA GLY A 467 21.11 -13.03 -10.20
C GLY A 467 21.55 -13.30 -8.76
N ALA A 468 21.06 -12.56 -7.75
CA ALA A 468 21.27 -12.99 -6.36
C ALA A 468 20.42 -14.24 -6.04
N ARG A 469 21.08 -15.41 -6.00
CA ARG A 469 20.49 -16.66 -5.49
C ARG A 469 20.07 -16.46 -4.03
N ARG A 470 19.06 -17.23 -3.60
CA ARG A 470 18.33 -17.27 -2.30
C ARG A 470 19.10 -17.08 -0.95
N ARG A 471 20.37 -16.66 -0.90
CA ARG A 471 21.16 -16.57 0.34
C ARG A 471 21.68 -15.17 0.74
N GLU A 472 21.50 -14.11 -0.05
CA GLU A 472 22.08 -12.79 0.28
C GLU A 472 21.11 -11.75 0.89
N PHE A 473 19.88 -12.12 1.23
CA PHE A 473 18.96 -11.23 1.98
C PHE A 473 18.94 -11.55 3.48
N ALA A 474 20.10 -11.83 4.05
CA ALA A 474 20.30 -11.96 5.49
C ALA A 474 21.59 -11.23 5.89
N GLN A 475 21.40 -10.09 6.57
CA GLN A 475 22.30 -9.52 7.59
C GLN A 475 23.74 -9.15 7.18
N ASP A 476 24.01 -7.85 7.20
CA ASP A 476 25.26 -7.32 7.77
C ASP A 476 24.89 -6.56 9.06
N LEU A 477 24.63 -7.32 10.12
CA LEU A 477 24.82 -6.88 11.49
C LEU A 477 25.74 -7.92 12.14
N GLU A 478 26.98 -7.52 12.38
CA GLU A 478 28.02 -8.33 13.04
C GLU A 478 27.49 -8.93 14.37
N PRO A 479 27.66 -10.24 14.60
CA PRO A 479 27.17 -10.91 15.80
C PRO A 479 28.25 -10.93 16.89
N GLU A 480 28.33 -9.86 17.70
CA GLU A 480 28.94 -9.99 19.02
C GLU A 480 27.92 -9.75 20.14
N GLN A 481 27.72 -10.83 20.90
CA GLN A 481 27.08 -10.89 22.22
C GLN A 481 25.55 -10.74 22.31
N VAL A 482 24.80 -11.64 21.65
CA VAL A 482 23.53 -12.11 22.24
C VAL A 482 23.47 -13.63 22.19
N ARG A 483 23.93 -14.27 23.27
CA ARG A 483 23.65 -15.69 23.51
C ARG A 483 22.15 -15.86 23.76
N TRP A 484 21.42 -16.29 22.74
CA TRP A 484 20.06 -16.81 22.90
C TRP A 484 20.11 -18.12 23.70
N ARG A 485 19.75 -18.06 24.99
CA ARG A 485 19.25 -19.23 25.73
C ARG A 485 17.74 -19.05 25.92
N GLY A 486 17.02 -20.01 25.36
CA GLY A 486 15.59 -20.32 25.50
C GLY A 486 14.67 -19.40 26.31
N GLY A 487 13.61 -18.93 25.66
CA GLY A 487 12.24 -18.85 26.22
C GLY A 487 11.99 -17.96 27.44
N CYS A 488 11.14 -16.95 27.23
CA CYS A 488 10.54 -16.00 28.17
C CYS A 488 11.32 -14.69 28.43
N VAL A 489 10.63 -13.57 28.17
CA VAL A 489 10.93 -12.24 28.70
C VAL A 489 10.46 -12.20 30.15
N GLN A 490 11.38 -11.87 31.06
CA GLN A 490 11.12 -11.69 32.48
C GLN A 490 11.05 -10.18 32.78
N LEU A 491 9.91 -9.67 33.23
CA LEU A 491 9.83 -8.34 33.85
C LEU A 491 10.01 -8.47 35.37
N PRO A 492 10.62 -7.49 36.05
CA PRO A 492 10.91 -7.60 37.48
C PRO A 492 9.60 -7.54 38.29
N GLY A 493 9.37 -8.52 39.16
CA GLY A 493 8.44 -8.38 40.28
C GLY A 493 7.09 -9.10 40.22
N SER A 494 6.89 -10.17 39.44
CA SER A 494 5.67 -11.00 39.56
C SER A 494 5.93 -12.50 39.40
N ARG A 495 5.28 -13.30 40.26
CA ARG A 495 5.39 -14.78 40.31
C ARG A 495 4.78 -15.41 39.05
N VAL A 496 5.50 -16.37 38.47
CA VAL A 496 5.16 -17.13 37.27
C VAL A 496 4.03 -18.14 37.55
N VAL A 497 3.02 -18.22 36.67
CA VAL A 497 2.07 -19.34 36.60
C VAL A 497 2.17 -19.97 35.19
N PRO A 498 2.33 -21.30 35.06
CA PRO A 498 2.49 -21.98 33.76
C PRO A 498 1.25 -21.92 32.85
N ARG A 499 1.50 -22.10 31.54
CA ARG A 499 0.61 -21.80 30.40
C ARG A 499 -0.63 -22.70 30.25
N ASP A 500 -0.83 -23.69 31.12
CA ASP A 500 -2.01 -24.58 31.09
C ASP A 500 -3.18 -24.11 31.98
N GLN A 501 -3.12 -22.89 32.53
CA GLN A 501 -4.24 -22.27 33.26
C GLN A 501 -4.87 -21.06 32.57
N ALA A 502 -4.35 -20.64 31.42
CA ALA A 502 -4.92 -19.53 30.64
C ALA A 502 -6.28 -19.90 30.01
N ASP A 503 -6.47 -21.17 29.61
CA ASP A 503 -7.73 -21.67 29.05
C ASP A 503 -8.83 -21.88 30.10
N ALA A 504 -8.47 -22.00 31.39
CA ALA A 504 -9.43 -22.10 32.49
C ALA A 504 -9.96 -20.71 32.95
N ARG A 505 -9.22 -19.62 32.67
CA ARG A 505 -9.66 -18.24 32.97
C ARG A 505 -10.60 -17.66 31.92
N ALA A 506 -10.40 -17.99 30.64
CA ALA A 506 -11.35 -17.62 29.58
C ALA A 506 -12.73 -18.27 29.77
N ARG A 507 -12.79 -19.51 30.27
CA ARG A 507 -14.04 -20.21 30.57
C ARG A 507 -14.75 -19.75 31.86
N ARG A 508 -14.06 -19.11 32.80
CA ARG A 508 -14.68 -18.53 34.03
C ARG A 508 -15.25 -17.13 33.84
N VAL A 509 -14.77 -16.36 32.86
CA VAL A 509 -15.32 -15.02 32.53
C VAL A 509 -16.63 -15.15 31.73
N ALA A 510 -16.74 -16.16 30.85
CA ALA A 510 -17.99 -16.47 30.14
C ALA A 510 -19.11 -16.97 31.08
N GLY A 511 -18.78 -17.62 32.20
CA GLY A 511 -19.75 -18.10 33.19
C GLY A 511 -20.24 -17.05 34.21
N HIS A 512 -19.67 -15.83 34.22
CA HIS A 512 -20.08 -14.75 35.14
C HIS A 512 -21.08 -13.76 34.50
N ALA A 513 -21.16 -13.71 33.17
CA ALA A 513 -22.13 -12.88 32.45
C ALA A 513 -23.57 -13.43 32.55
N ASP A 514 -23.75 -14.75 32.66
CA ASP A 514 -25.08 -15.37 32.79
C ASP A 514 -25.66 -15.34 34.22
N ARG A 515 -24.82 -15.18 35.26
CA ARG A 515 -25.31 -15.03 36.64
C ARG A 515 -25.79 -13.61 36.96
N HIS A 516 -25.37 -12.59 36.21
CA HIS A 516 -25.85 -11.23 36.37
C HIS A 516 -27.21 -10.94 35.70
N ARG A 517 -27.62 -11.73 34.70
CA ARG A 517 -28.99 -11.67 34.13
C ARG A 517 -30.03 -12.45 34.95
N ALA A 518 -29.63 -13.49 35.70
CA ALA A 518 -30.53 -14.23 36.58
C ALA A 518 -30.83 -13.52 37.92
N CYS A 519 -29.91 -12.66 38.42
CA CYS A 519 -30.08 -11.98 39.70
C CYS A 519 -30.94 -10.69 39.63
N ARG A 520 -31.12 -10.09 38.43
CA ARG A 520 -32.01 -8.93 38.22
C ARG A 520 -33.49 -9.28 37.99
N ARG A 521 -33.86 -10.55 37.81
CA ARG A 521 -35.27 -10.99 37.72
C ARG A 521 -35.89 -11.48 39.05
N ARG A 522 -35.10 -11.64 40.12
CA ARG A 522 -35.60 -12.06 41.46
C ARG A 522 -35.75 -10.94 42.50
N ARG A 523 -35.54 -9.67 42.14
CA ARG A 523 -35.75 -8.50 43.03
C ARG A 523 -36.92 -7.59 42.59
N ARG A 524 -38.00 -8.16 42.02
CA ARG A 524 -39.25 -7.42 41.74
C ARG A 524 -40.53 -8.03 42.33
N HIS A 525 -40.42 -8.97 43.27
CA HIS A 525 -41.57 -9.48 44.03
C HIS A 525 -41.25 -9.58 45.53
N SER A 526 -41.18 -8.44 46.22
CA SER A 526 -41.42 -8.30 47.67
C SER A 526 -41.22 -6.85 48.15
N ALA A 527 -42.13 -5.96 47.74
CA ALA A 527 -42.38 -4.68 48.43
C ALA A 527 -43.76 -4.13 48.03
N ARG A 528 -44.81 -4.81 48.52
CA ARG A 528 -46.15 -4.24 48.78
C ARG A 528 -46.68 -4.94 50.02
N ARG A 529 -46.70 -4.20 51.15
CA ARG A 529 -47.49 -4.35 52.40
C ARG A 529 -46.64 -3.91 53.60
N TRP A 530 -46.48 -2.61 53.79
CA TRP A 530 -47.16 -1.74 54.75
C TRP A 530 -46.50 -0.38 54.68
#